data_AF-A0A936IUW6-F1
#
_entry.id   AF-A0A936IUW6-F1
#
_cell.length_a   1.000
_cell.length_b   1.000
_cell.length_c   1.000
_cell.angle_alpha   90.00
_cell.angle_beta   90.00
_cell.angle_gamma   90.00
#
_symmetry.space_group_name_H-M   'P 1'
#
loop_
_entity.id
_entity.type
_entity.pdbx_description
1 polymer ?
#
loop_
_entity_poly.entity_id
_entity_poly.type
_entity_poly.pdbx_seq_one_letter_code
_entity_poly.pdbx_strand_id
1 'polypeptide(L)' 'MAEDTTHSAPARTKDEVALELMKFVVVTTGYGKAGAGAGFSGKASRTPEEHADMLLHLFERCRATVGKTLS' A
#
# COMPACT_ATOMS: atom_id res chain seq x y z
N MET A 1 35.40 7.39 -18.39
CA MET A 1 34.27 6.71 -19.06
C MET A 1 33.15 6.67 -18.04
N ALA A 2 32.08 7.42 -18.25
CA ALA A 2 30.87 7.33 -17.43
C ALA A 2 29.88 6.55 -18.28
N GLU A 3 29.69 5.28 -17.94
CA GLU A 3 28.64 4.46 -18.55
C GLU A 3 27.30 5.05 -18.11
N ASP A 4 26.66 5.77 -19.02
CA ASP A 4 25.24 6.09 -18.94
C ASP A 4 24.50 4.76 -19.04
N THR A 5 24.44 4.07 -17.90
CA THR A 5 23.55 2.94 -17.73
C THR A 5 22.17 3.56 -17.71
N THR A 6 21.60 3.74 -18.90
CA THR A 6 20.17 3.91 -19.09
C THR A 6 19.53 2.72 -18.38
N HIS A 7 19.19 2.91 -17.10
CA HIS A 7 18.30 2.05 -16.37
C HIS A 7 16.96 2.20 -17.10
N SER A 8 16.80 1.46 -18.19
CA SER A 8 15.49 1.05 -18.64
C SER A 8 14.95 0.23 -17.48
N ALA A 9 14.32 0.91 -16.52
CA ALA A 9 13.70 0.26 -15.39
C ALA A 9 12.84 -0.86 -15.97
N PRO A 10 12.94 -2.09 -15.45
CA PRO A 10 12.10 -3.17 -15.92
C PRO A 10 10.66 -2.66 -15.93
N ALA A 11 9.94 -2.92 -17.04
CA ALA A 11 8.55 -2.49 -17.16
C ALA A 11 7.80 -2.88 -15.89
N ARG A 12 7.33 -1.89 -15.13
CA ARG A 12 6.78 -2.10 -13.78
C ARG A 12 5.65 -3.11 -13.90
N THR A 13 5.74 -4.20 -13.14
CA THR A 13 4.69 -5.23 -13.20
C THR A 13 3.38 -4.68 -12.65
N LYS A 14 2.23 -5.27 -13.03
CA LYS A 14 0.92 -4.84 -12.49
C LYS A 14 0.90 -4.89 -10.95
N ASP A 15 1.59 -5.87 -10.36
CA ASP A 15 1.70 -6.02 -8.91
C ASP A 15 2.57 -4.93 -8.27
N GLU A 16 3.64 -4.53 -8.93
CA GLU A 16 4.50 -3.42 -8.51
C GLU A 16 3.77 -2.07 -8.50
N VAL A 17 2.96 -1.79 -9.53
CA VAL A 17 2.11 -0.60 -9.59
C VAL A 17 1.03 -0.65 -8.50
N ALA A 18 0.43 -1.81 -8.26
CA ALA A 18 -0.54 -1.98 -7.19
C ALA A 18 0.08 -1.75 -5.79
N LEU A 19 1.34 -2.16 -5.58
CA LEU A 19 2.08 -1.89 -4.35
C LEU A 19 2.32 -0.39 -4.14
N GLU A 20 2.68 0.35 -5.19
CA GLU A 20 2.82 1.81 -5.10
C GLU A 20 1.50 2.51 -4.80
N LEU A 21 0.43 2.11 -5.49
CA LEU A 21 -0.90 2.64 -5.23
C LEU A 21 -1.35 2.38 -3.78
N MET A 22 -1.12 1.17 -3.27
CA MET A 22 -1.40 0.83 -1.87
C MET A 22 -0.62 1.73 -0.91
N LYS A 23 0.69 1.89 -1.12
CA LYS A 23 1.53 2.77 -0.30
C LYS A 23 1.02 4.20 -0.32
N PHE A 24 0.67 4.72 -1.49
CA PHE A 24 0.09 6.05 -1.63
C PHE A 24 -1.20 6.20 -0.82
N VAL A 25 -2.13 5.23 -0.91
CA VAL A 25 -3.38 5.24 -0.14
C VAL A 25 -3.11 5.22 1.37
N VAL A 26 -2.19 4.36 1.84
CA VAL A 26 -1.82 4.27 3.25
C VAL A 26 -1.27 5.61 3.76
N VAL A 27 -0.35 6.22 3.02
CA VAL A 27 0.28 7.50 3.41
C VAL A 27 -0.71 8.66 3.40
N THR A 28 -1.56 8.74 2.37
CA THR A 28 -2.47 9.89 2.17
C THR A 28 -3.69 9.86 3.09
N THR A 29 -4.22 8.68 3.38
CA THR A 29 -5.45 8.53 4.18
C THR A 29 -5.19 8.15 5.63
N GLY A 30 -3.96 7.73 5.95
CA GLY A 30 -3.67 7.08 7.23
C GLY A 30 -4.32 5.71 7.36
N TYR A 31 -4.66 5.06 6.23
CA TYR A 31 -5.28 3.73 6.24
C TYR A 31 -4.44 2.73 7.03
N GLY A 32 -5.10 1.94 7.87
CA GLY A 32 -4.44 0.97 8.72
C GLY A 32 -3.79 1.57 9.97
N LYS A 33 -3.50 2.88 10.06
CA LYS A 33 -2.90 3.47 11.27
C LYS A 33 -3.81 3.18 12.47
N ALA A 34 -3.38 2.27 13.35
CA ALA A 34 -4.05 2.03 14.61
C ALA A 34 -4.01 3.37 15.35
N GLY A 35 -5.16 3.99 15.57
CA GLY A 35 -5.23 5.32 16.14
C GLY A 35 -4.52 5.34 17.48
N ALA A 36 -3.31 5.88 17.52
CA ALA A 36 -2.65 6.26 18.75
C ALA A 36 -3.32 7.53 19.25
N GLY A 37 -4.57 7.40 19.72
CA GLY A 37 -5.22 8.44 20.48
C GLY A 37 -4.50 8.55 21.81
N ALA A 38 -3.63 9.54 21.98
CA ALA A 38 -3.13 9.92 23.29
C ALA A 38 -4.31 10.51 24.08
N GLY A 39 -4.98 9.67 24.86
CA GLY A 39 -6.15 10.05 25.66
C GLY A 39 -6.84 8.80 26.19
N PHE A 40 -7.41 8.89 27.38
CA PHE A 40 -8.11 7.82 28.11
C PHE A 40 -9.43 7.42 27.43
N SER A 41 -9.38 7.05 26.14
CA SER A 41 -10.50 6.52 25.36
C SER A 41 -10.26 5.04 25.12
N GLY A 42 -10.88 4.22 25.97
CA GLY A 42 -10.83 2.75 25.94
C GLY A 42 -11.57 2.13 24.76
N LYS A 43 -11.21 2.50 23.52
CA LYS A 43 -11.63 1.76 22.33
C LYS A 43 -10.41 1.01 21.82
N ALA A 44 -10.49 -0.32 21.84
CA ALA A 44 -9.39 -1.20 21.47
C ALA A 44 -8.71 -0.74 20.18
N SER A 45 -7.43 -0.40 20.27
CA SER A 45 -6.56 -0.34 19.10
C SER A 45 -6.64 -1.69 18.41
N ARG A 46 -6.89 -1.70 17.08
CA ARG A 46 -6.92 -2.94 16.28
C ARG A 46 -5.70 -3.81 16.59
N THR A 47 -5.89 -5.12 16.64
CA THR A 47 -4.77 -6.05 16.85
C THR A 47 -3.81 -6.00 15.65
N PRO A 48 -2.55 -6.40 15.82
CA PRO A 48 -1.60 -6.51 14.71
C PRO A 48 -2.11 -7.38 13.56
N GLU A 49 -2.85 -8.44 13.88
CA GLU A 49 -3.43 -9.37 12.90
C GLU A 49 -4.53 -8.68 12.08
N GLU A 50 -5.47 -8.00 12.74
CA GLU A 50 -6.51 -7.22 12.06
C GLU A 50 -5.90 -6.11 11.18
N HIS A 51 -4.80 -5.51 11.64
CA HIS A 51 -4.08 -4.52 10.86
C HIS A 51 -3.45 -5.13 9.60
N ALA A 52 -2.82 -6.30 9.71
CA ALA A 52 -2.23 -7.01 8.58
C ALA A 52 -3.31 -7.40 7.55
N ASP A 53 -4.42 -7.98 8.00
CA ASP A 53 -5.54 -8.37 7.13
C ASP A 53 -6.10 -7.17 6.35
N MET A 54 -6.22 -6.02 7.01
CA MET A 54 -6.66 -4.80 6.35
C MET A 54 -5.72 -4.32 5.25
N LEU A 55 -4.41 -4.41 5.47
CA LEU A 55 -3.39 -4.04 4.49
C LEU A 55 -3.40 -5.02 3.31
N LEU A 56 -3.52 -6.31 3.58
CA LEU A 56 -3.62 -7.35 2.54
C LEU A 56 -4.87 -7.15 1.69
N HIS A 57 -6.03 -6.92 2.30
CA HIS A 57 -7.27 -6.63 1.58
C HIS A 57 -7.18 -5.34 0.75
N LEU A 58 -6.50 -4.30 1.25
CA LEU A 58 -6.25 -3.10 0.46
C LEU A 58 -5.39 -3.40 -0.77
N PHE A 59 -4.35 -4.20 -0.60
CA PHE A 59 -3.48 -4.61 -1.71
C PHE A 59 -4.24 -5.34 -2.81
N GLU A 60 -5.10 -6.30 -2.45
CA GLU A 60 -5.93 -7.03 -3.42
C GLU A 60 -6.83 -6.10 -4.22
N ARG A 61 -7.44 -5.11 -3.56
CA ARG A 61 -8.25 -4.07 -4.24
C ARG A 61 -7.41 -3.22 -5.19
N CYS A 62 -6.19 -2.85 -4.80
CA CYS A 62 -5.25 -2.14 -5.67
C CYS A 62 -4.89 -2.99 -6.90
N ARG A 63 -4.60 -4.28 -6.72
CA ARG A 63 -4.30 -5.21 -7.83
C ARG A 63 -5.46 -5.35 -8.80
N ALA A 64 -6.69 -5.53 -8.29
CA ALA A 64 -7.88 -5.62 -9.13
C ALA A 64 -8.11 -4.34 -9.94
N THR A 65 -7.87 -3.18 -9.33
CA THR A 65 -8.01 -1.86 -9.99
C THR A 65 -6.98 -1.68 -11.11
N VAL A 66 -5.72 -2.02 -10.85
CA VAL A 66 -4.63 -1.95 -11.84
C VAL A 66 -4.84 -2.98 -12.95
N GLY A 67 -5.25 -4.21 -12.60
CA GLY A 67 -5.60 -5.26 -13.54
C GLY A 67 -6.70 -4.83 -14.50
N LYS A 68 -7.76 -4.19 -13.99
CA LYS A 68 -8.87 -3.66 -14.80
C LYS A 68 -8.48 -2.50 -15.72
N THR A 69 -7.53 -1.66 -15.29
CA THR A 69 -7.12 -0.47 -16.06
C THR A 69 -6.11 -0.81 -17.17
N LEU A 70 -5.40 -1.94 -17.03
CA LEU A 70 -4.38 -2.42 -17.96
C LEU A 70 -4.84 -3.66 -18.76
N SER A 71 -6.15 -3.87 -18.92
CA SER A 71 -6.72 -4.96 -19.72
C SER A 71 -7.50 -4.41 -20.90
#